data_AF-A0AAU9X0L0-F1
#
_entry.id   AF-A0AAU9X0L0-F1
#
_cell.length_a   1.000
_cell.length_b   1.000
_cell.length_c   1.000
_cell.angle_alpha   90.00
_cell.angle_beta   90.00
_cell.angle_gamma   90.00
#
_symmetry.space_group_name_H-M   'P 1'
#
loop_
_entity.id
_entity.type
_entity.pdbx_description
1 polymer ?
#
loop_
_entity_poly.entity_id
_entity_poly.type
_entity_poly.pdbx_seq_one_letter_code
_entity_poly.pdbx_strand_id
1 'polypeptide(L)'
;MRPMFSSSVVAKIERAVQEVGGTTDTKEDLAFVTLQSKQCINSWKLDVIDELDETSVLLVLDWAKKYLPKKFGESQTDRMSCLIYLRQDNAGCYHCALTLIIASKVAELNNLFLRRMDFSDPQGGKGSCDREAATIKSHMAIHLNSGHDIESASQMQEAIESFGGVPGVKAVLCRPPLSSIKKPLKWDGVSFVNNVQYGEEGVRVWRSYKIGRGKFIPWSKFPVPDQDEV
;
A
#
# COMPACT_ATOMS: atom_id res chain seq x y z
N MET A 1 -3.69 -5.78 -24.79
CA MET A 1 -3.40 -7.18 -25.17
C MET A 1 -2.99 -7.93 -23.91
N ARG A 2 -3.82 -8.84 -23.38
CA ARG A 2 -3.50 -9.61 -22.15
C ARG A 2 -2.34 -10.56 -22.46
N PRO A 3 -1.28 -10.67 -21.63
CA PRO A 3 -0.23 -11.64 -21.89
C PRO A 3 -0.76 -13.05 -21.59
N MET A 4 -1.10 -13.77 -22.67
CA MET A 4 -1.51 -15.18 -22.66
C MET A 4 -0.34 -16.14 -22.35
N PHE A 5 0.87 -15.59 -22.15
CA PHE A 5 2.12 -16.35 -22.01
C PHE A 5 2.26 -17.12 -20.69
N SER A 6 1.63 -16.69 -19.57
CA SER A 6 1.94 -17.29 -18.26
C SER A 6 1.29 -18.66 -17.99
N SER A 7 0.11 -18.93 -18.54
CA SER A 7 -0.62 -20.18 -18.25
C SER A 7 0.02 -21.41 -18.90
N SER A 8 0.55 -21.27 -20.12
CA SER A 8 1.18 -22.40 -20.83
C SER A 8 2.50 -22.84 -20.20
N VAL A 9 3.25 -21.90 -19.61
CA VAL A 9 4.53 -22.18 -18.94
C VAL A 9 4.28 -22.87 -17.59
N VAL A 10 3.31 -22.40 -16.81
CA VAL A 10 2.92 -23.03 -15.54
C VAL A 10 2.48 -24.48 -15.76
N ALA A 11 1.66 -24.74 -16.79
CA ALA A 11 1.22 -26.10 -17.10
C ALA A 11 2.36 -27.05 -17.52
N LYS A 12 3.40 -26.52 -18.19
CA LYS A 12 4.60 -27.30 -18.54
C LYS A 12 5.44 -27.64 -17.31
N ILE A 13 5.58 -26.71 -16.37
CA ILE A 13 6.30 -26.93 -15.11
C ILE A 13 5.58 -27.98 -14.26
N GLU A 14 4.25 -27.89 -14.14
CA GLU A 14 3.45 -28.88 -13.40
C GLU A 14 3.62 -30.30 -13.97
N ARG A 15 3.66 -30.43 -15.29
CA ARG A 15 3.88 -31.73 -15.94
C ARG A 15 5.29 -32.26 -15.69
N ALA A 16 6.30 -31.39 -15.79
CA ALA A 16 7.69 -31.77 -15.51
C ALA A 16 7.88 -32.24 -14.04
N VAL A 17 7.21 -31.59 -13.08
CA VAL A 17 7.27 -32.00 -11.66
C VAL A 17 6.67 -33.38 -11.41
N GLN A 18 5.65 -33.79 -12.18
CA GLN A 18 5.09 -35.15 -12.11
C GLN A 18 6.02 -36.20 -12.71
N GLU A 19 6.83 -35.82 -13.71
CA GLU A 19 7.77 -36.70 -14.42
C GLU A 19 9.13 -36.83 -13.72
N VAL A 20 9.45 -35.95 -12.76
CA VAL A 20 10.70 -36.01 -11.98
C VAL A 20 10.76 -37.31 -11.16
N GLY A 21 11.82 -38.09 -11.36
CA GLY A 21 12.18 -39.21 -10.48
C GLY A 21 12.75 -38.70 -9.15
N GLY A 22 12.46 -39.39 -8.04
CA GLY A 22 12.88 -38.97 -6.71
C GLY A 22 12.09 -39.65 -5.59
N THR A 23 12.50 -39.41 -4.35
CA THR A 23 11.78 -39.88 -3.16
C THR A 23 10.43 -39.17 -3.03
N THR A 24 9.47 -39.77 -2.32
CA THR A 24 8.13 -39.18 -2.10
C THR A 24 8.23 -37.78 -1.47
N ASP A 25 9.15 -37.62 -0.53
CA ASP A 25 9.42 -36.36 0.19
C ASP A 25 9.88 -35.24 -0.76
N THR A 26 10.82 -35.53 -1.67
CA THR A 26 11.27 -34.55 -2.66
C THR A 26 10.18 -34.16 -3.65
N LYS A 27 9.28 -35.08 -3.99
CA LYS A 27 8.13 -34.79 -4.87
C LYS A 27 7.10 -33.90 -4.18
N GLU A 28 6.83 -34.12 -2.90
CA GLU A 28 5.92 -33.29 -2.10
C GLU A 28 6.45 -31.87 -1.93
N ASP A 29 7.75 -31.72 -1.65
CA ASP A 29 8.42 -30.42 -1.58
C ASP A 29 8.36 -29.67 -2.92
N LEU A 30 8.68 -30.34 -4.04
CA LEU A 30 8.60 -29.76 -5.38
C LEU A 30 7.16 -29.37 -5.75
N ALA A 31 6.17 -30.20 -5.40
CA ALA A 31 4.77 -29.89 -5.61
C ALA A 31 4.33 -28.67 -4.77
N PHE A 32 4.78 -28.59 -3.51
CA PHE A 32 4.51 -27.45 -2.64
C PHE A 32 5.12 -26.15 -3.19
N VAL A 33 6.39 -26.16 -3.60
CA VAL A 33 7.07 -25.00 -4.20
C VAL A 33 6.41 -24.57 -5.50
N THR A 34 6.00 -25.54 -6.33
CA THR A 34 5.30 -25.26 -7.60
C THR A 34 3.92 -24.66 -7.36
N LEU A 35 3.18 -25.16 -6.36
CA LEU A 35 1.90 -24.61 -5.95
C LEU A 35 2.06 -23.18 -5.43
N GLN A 36 3.05 -22.91 -4.58
CA GLN A 36 3.35 -21.57 -4.10
C GLN A 36 3.72 -20.63 -5.26
N SER A 37 4.54 -21.09 -6.20
CA SER A 37 4.95 -20.32 -7.38
C SER A 37 3.77 -20.00 -8.29
N LYS A 38 2.87 -20.97 -8.53
CA LYS A 38 1.62 -20.78 -9.27
C LYS A 38 0.69 -19.81 -8.55
N GLN A 39 0.63 -19.87 -7.22
CA GLN A 39 -0.11 -18.90 -6.43
C GLN A 39 0.47 -17.50 -6.64
N CYS A 40 1.80 -17.29 -6.55
CA CYS A 40 2.45 -16.02 -6.90
C CYS A 40 2.09 -15.51 -8.30
N ILE A 41 2.19 -16.38 -9.31
CA ILE A 41 1.90 -16.07 -10.72
C ILE A 41 0.40 -15.93 -10.98
N ASN A 42 -0.49 -16.22 -10.04
CA ASN A 42 -1.92 -15.92 -10.19
C ASN A 42 -2.32 -14.72 -9.33
N SER A 43 -1.73 -14.56 -8.16
CA SER A 43 -1.96 -13.44 -7.26
C SER A 43 -1.26 -12.15 -7.73
N TRP A 44 -0.29 -12.21 -8.64
CA TRP A 44 0.18 -11.04 -9.40
C TRP A 44 -0.95 -10.31 -10.15
N LYS A 45 -2.07 -10.99 -10.42
CA LYS A 45 -3.27 -10.44 -11.09
C LYS A 45 -4.29 -9.93 -10.09
N LEU A 46 -4.12 -10.18 -8.79
CA LEU A 46 -5.00 -9.66 -7.76
C LEU A 46 -4.54 -8.25 -7.42
N ASP A 47 -4.99 -7.30 -8.22
CA ASP A 47 -4.79 -5.91 -7.92
C ASP A 47 -5.74 -5.53 -6.75
N VAL A 48 -5.30 -4.66 -5.83
CA VAL A 48 -6.20 -3.99 -4.87
C VAL A 48 -7.40 -3.39 -5.59
N ILE A 49 -7.21 -2.94 -6.84
CA ILE A 49 -8.25 -2.44 -7.72
C ILE A 49 -9.39 -3.45 -7.90
N ASP A 50 -9.10 -4.76 -7.97
CA ASP A 50 -10.13 -5.80 -8.16
C ASP A 50 -11.00 -6.02 -6.91
N GLU A 51 -10.57 -5.49 -5.75
CA GLU A 51 -11.30 -5.56 -4.47
C GLU A 51 -12.05 -4.26 -4.13
N LEU A 52 -11.92 -3.23 -4.96
CA LEU A 52 -12.64 -1.97 -4.76
C LEU A 52 -14.09 -2.12 -5.21
N ASP A 53 -15.00 -1.56 -4.41
CA ASP A 53 -16.40 -1.32 -4.78
C ASP A 53 -16.71 0.18 -4.85
N GLU A 54 -17.94 0.54 -5.16
CA GLU A 54 -18.42 1.94 -5.22
C GLU A 54 -18.33 2.71 -3.88
N THR A 55 -18.13 2.01 -2.75
CA THR A 55 -17.96 2.60 -1.43
C THR A 55 -16.50 2.68 -0.98
N SER A 56 -15.59 2.18 -1.84
CA SER A 56 -14.18 2.03 -1.56
C SER A 56 -13.37 3.17 -2.13
N VAL A 57 -12.36 3.61 -1.37
CA VAL A 57 -11.37 4.58 -1.82
C VAL A 57 -9.99 3.93 -1.79
N LEU A 58 -9.31 3.96 -2.94
CA LEU A 58 -7.91 3.61 -3.05
C LEU A 58 -7.06 4.87 -2.89
N LEU A 59 -6.22 4.90 -1.86
CA LEU A 59 -5.21 5.94 -1.70
C LEU A 59 -3.84 5.38 -2.10
N VAL A 60 -3.24 5.99 -3.11
CA VAL A 60 -1.87 5.69 -3.54
C VAL A 60 -0.94 6.68 -2.85
N LEU A 61 -0.10 6.16 -1.97
CA LEU A 61 0.92 6.91 -1.28
C LEU A 61 2.24 6.74 -2.06
N ASP A 62 2.69 7.83 -2.68
CA ASP A 62 4.02 7.92 -3.29
C ASP A 62 4.53 9.36 -3.21
N TRP A 63 5.29 9.65 -2.15
CA TRP A 63 6.33 10.67 -2.13
C TRP A 63 7.08 10.58 -0.79
N ALA A 64 8.41 10.64 -0.84
CA ALA A 64 9.25 10.72 0.35
C ALA A 64 9.12 12.10 1.02
N LYS A 65 8.07 12.28 1.83
CA LYS A 65 8.09 13.04 3.09
C LYS A 65 6.82 12.70 3.86
N LYS A 66 7.03 12.04 4.99
CA LYS A 66 6.02 11.49 5.88
C LYS A 66 5.24 12.63 6.58
N TYR A 67 3.96 12.79 6.26
CA TYR A 67 2.97 13.34 7.20
C TYR A 67 1.54 12.93 6.81
N LEU A 68 0.73 12.58 7.83
CA LEU A 68 -0.66 12.15 7.68
C LEU A 68 -1.61 13.36 7.88
N PRO A 69 -2.61 13.59 7.01
CA PRO A 69 -3.54 14.71 7.15
C PRO A 69 -4.87 14.36 7.87
N LYS A 70 -5.42 15.35 8.60
CA LYS A 70 -6.86 15.68 8.79
C LYS A 70 -7.03 17.14 8.30
N LYS A 71 -8.13 17.67 7.76
CA LYS A 71 -9.59 17.42 7.89
C LYS A 71 -10.26 18.01 6.62
N PHE A 72 -11.35 17.43 6.10
CA PHE A 72 -12.21 18.10 5.10
C PHE A 72 -13.62 18.27 5.68
N GLY A 73 -14.21 19.45 5.45
CA GLY A 73 -15.60 19.75 5.73
C GLY A 73 -16.40 19.64 4.44
N GLU A 74 -17.16 18.56 4.32
CA GLU A 74 -18.38 18.54 3.54
C GLU A 74 -19.44 17.83 4.36
N SER A 75 -20.59 18.50 4.52
CA SER A 75 -21.78 17.96 5.14
C SER A 75 -22.38 16.94 4.20
N GLN A 76 -22.09 15.66 4.40
CA GLN A 76 -22.97 14.59 3.96
C GLN A 76 -23.37 13.77 5.18
N THR A 77 -24.50 14.16 5.77
CA THR A 77 -25.32 13.30 6.61
C THR A 77 -25.82 12.13 5.78
N ASP A 78 -25.02 11.07 5.70
CA ASP A 78 -25.53 9.71 5.74
C ASP A 78 -24.42 8.76 6.18
N ARG A 79 -24.73 7.81 7.06
CA ARG A 79 -23.78 6.88 7.70
C ARG A 79 -23.28 5.82 6.71
N MET A 80 -22.55 6.22 5.66
CA MET A 80 -21.74 5.31 4.88
C MET A 80 -20.33 5.25 5.48
N SER A 81 -20.05 4.15 6.17
CA SER A 81 -18.69 3.74 6.54
C SER A 81 -17.85 3.55 5.27
N CYS A 82 -17.01 4.53 4.94
CA CYS A 82 -16.13 4.46 3.77
C CYS A 82 -14.96 3.48 4.02
N LEU A 83 -14.78 2.54 3.08
CA LEU A 83 -13.74 1.53 3.12
C LEU A 83 -12.48 2.07 2.44
N ILE A 84 -11.36 2.04 3.14
CA ILE A 84 -10.08 2.54 2.63
C ILE A 84 -9.15 1.38 2.30
N TYR A 85 -8.60 1.41 1.09
CA TYR A 85 -7.49 0.58 0.65
C TYR A 85 -6.28 1.47 0.39
N LEU A 86 -5.13 1.14 0.99
CA LEU A 86 -3.88 1.87 0.79
C LEU A 86 -2.95 1.08 -0.12
N ARG A 87 -2.32 1.78 -1.06
CA ARG A 87 -1.14 1.28 -1.76
C ARG A 87 0.04 2.19 -1.49
N GLN A 88 1.17 1.59 -1.11
CA GLN A 88 2.39 2.29 -0.72
C GLN A 88 3.57 1.86 -1.60
N ASP A 89 4.53 2.75 -1.81
CA ASP A 89 5.81 2.36 -2.41
C ASP A 89 6.61 1.39 -1.53
N ASN A 90 7.39 0.50 -2.14
CA ASN A 90 8.11 -0.58 -1.46
C ASN A 90 9.57 -0.24 -1.11
N ALA A 91 9.94 1.04 -1.06
CA ALA A 91 11.23 1.42 -0.50
C ALA A 91 11.31 1.05 0.99
N GLY A 92 12.51 0.61 1.42
CA GLY A 92 12.78 0.17 2.79
C GLY A 92 12.38 1.19 3.87
N CYS A 93 12.36 2.49 3.56
CA CYS A 93 11.95 3.54 4.49
C CYS A 93 10.44 3.54 4.82
N TYR A 94 9.61 2.92 3.99
CA TYR A 94 8.17 2.81 4.22
C TYR A 94 7.79 1.61 5.09
N HIS A 95 8.68 0.61 5.22
CA HIS A 95 8.52 -0.54 6.13
C HIS A 95 8.80 -0.16 7.58
N CYS A 96 8.02 0.77 8.11
CA CYS A 96 8.09 1.14 9.52
C CYS A 96 6.80 0.75 10.24
N ALA A 97 6.96 0.07 11.38
CA ALA A 97 5.85 -0.42 12.19
C ALA A 97 4.86 0.70 12.51
N LEU A 98 5.40 1.87 12.86
CA LEU A 98 4.62 3.02 13.25
C LEU A 98 3.64 3.47 12.16
N THR A 99 4.05 3.52 10.89
CA THR A 99 3.15 3.89 9.79
C THR A 99 2.04 2.85 9.63
N LEU A 100 2.38 1.56 9.64
CA LEU A 100 1.42 0.48 9.46
C LEU A 100 0.34 0.49 10.56
N ILE A 101 0.72 0.79 11.81
CA ILE A 101 -0.22 0.79 12.94
C ILE A 101 -1.00 2.11 13.03
N ILE A 102 -0.32 3.27 12.91
CA ILE A 102 -0.99 4.57 13.00
C ILE A 102 -2.01 4.76 11.88
N ALA A 103 -1.79 4.19 10.69
CA ALA A 103 -2.76 4.28 9.59
C ALA A 103 -4.17 3.81 10.01
N SER A 104 -4.26 2.70 10.75
CA SER A 104 -5.54 2.19 11.29
C SER A 104 -6.15 3.17 12.29
N LYS A 105 -5.32 3.70 13.21
CA LYS A 105 -5.79 4.64 14.23
C LYS A 105 -6.29 5.95 13.63
N VAL A 106 -5.60 6.47 12.62
CA VAL A 106 -6.02 7.67 11.90
C VAL A 106 -7.33 7.42 11.16
N ALA A 107 -7.51 6.25 10.55
CA ALA A 107 -8.78 5.88 9.93
C ALA A 107 -9.92 5.87 10.97
N GLU A 108 -9.74 5.18 12.10
CA GLU A 108 -10.72 5.14 13.21
C GLU A 108 -11.09 6.54 13.71
N LEU A 109 -10.09 7.40 13.96
CA LEU A 109 -10.29 8.77 14.42
C LEU A 109 -11.05 9.66 13.42
N ASN A 110 -11.23 9.20 12.19
CA ASN A 110 -12.00 9.87 11.13
C ASN A 110 -13.30 9.12 10.79
N ASN A 111 -13.69 8.10 11.56
CA ASN A 111 -14.82 7.21 11.24
C ASN A 111 -14.68 6.50 9.87
N LEU A 112 -13.45 6.19 9.47
CA LEU A 112 -13.11 5.44 8.26
C LEU A 112 -12.68 4.02 8.62
N PHE A 113 -12.86 3.08 7.70
CA PHE A 113 -12.47 1.70 7.88
C PHE A 113 -11.31 1.35 6.95
N LEU A 114 -10.09 1.43 7.47
CA LEU A 114 -8.92 0.92 6.76
C LEU A 114 -9.02 -0.60 6.68
N ARG A 115 -9.17 -1.15 5.47
CA ARG A 115 -9.25 -2.60 5.25
C ARG A 115 -7.90 -3.21 4.95
N ARG A 116 -7.10 -2.51 4.14
CA ARG A 116 -5.87 -3.09 3.59
C ARG A 116 -4.83 -2.03 3.32
N MET A 117 -3.57 -2.41 3.48
CA MET A 117 -2.42 -1.68 2.99
C MET A 117 -1.48 -2.64 2.28
N ASP A 118 -1.18 -2.35 1.03
CA ASP A 118 -0.29 -3.13 0.19
C ASP A 118 0.92 -2.31 -0.24
N PHE A 119 2.10 -2.91 -0.19
CA PHE A 119 3.27 -2.37 -0.83
C PHE A 119 3.27 -2.75 -2.32
N SER A 120 3.83 -1.88 -3.14
CA SER A 120 4.01 -2.11 -4.58
C SER A 120 5.00 -3.26 -4.81
N ASP A 121 4.89 -4.00 -5.92
CA ASP A 121 5.82 -5.10 -6.22
C ASP A 121 7.24 -4.54 -6.44
N PRO A 122 8.26 -5.00 -5.68
CA PRO A 122 9.62 -4.50 -5.85
C PRO A 122 10.26 -4.89 -7.20
N GLN A 123 9.69 -5.86 -7.91
CA GLN A 123 10.16 -6.32 -9.23
C GLN A 123 9.18 -6.02 -10.38
N GLY A 124 8.05 -5.35 -10.10
CA GLY A 124 6.97 -5.11 -11.05
C GLY A 124 7.23 -4.02 -12.12
N GLY A 125 8.44 -3.44 -12.14
CA GLY A 125 8.73 -2.24 -12.92
C GLY A 125 8.05 -0.99 -12.33
N LYS A 126 7.86 0.05 -13.15
CA LYS A 126 7.19 1.30 -12.71
C LYS A 126 5.73 1.02 -12.34
N GLY A 127 5.41 1.11 -11.05
CA GLY A 127 4.10 0.83 -10.48
C GLY A 127 3.07 1.92 -10.76
N SER A 128 1.87 1.76 -10.20
CA SER A 128 0.84 2.82 -10.24
C SER A 128 1.31 4.10 -9.54
N CYS A 129 2.03 3.95 -8.43
CA CYS A 129 2.72 5.02 -7.70
C CYS A 129 3.60 5.87 -8.63
N ASP A 130 4.54 5.23 -9.34
CA ASP A 130 5.46 5.91 -10.24
C ASP A 130 4.76 6.68 -11.37
N ARG A 131 3.64 6.15 -11.88
CA ARG A 131 2.86 6.80 -12.93
C ARG A 131 2.17 8.05 -12.39
N GLU A 132 1.59 7.97 -11.20
CA GLU A 132 0.95 9.13 -10.55
C GLU A 132 1.99 10.21 -10.25
N ALA A 133 3.13 9.84 -9.68
CA ALA A 133 4.23 10.76 -9.42
C ALA A 133 4.77 11.40 -10.70
N ALA A 134 4.83 10.66 -11.82
CA ALA A 134 5.22 11.21 -13.12
C ALA A 134 4.20 12.23 -13.65
N THR A 135 2.91 11.96 -13.51
CA THR A 135 1.82 12.89 -13.88
C THR A 135 1.93 14.19 -13.09
N ILE A 136 2.08 14.10 -11.76
CA ILE A 136 2.22 15.27 -10.89
C ILE A 136 3.47 16.09 -11.25
N LYS A 137 4.62 15.43 -11.45
CA LYS A 137 5.86 16.11 -11.87
C LYS A 137 5.71 16.82 -13.21
N SER A 138 5.04 16.18 -14.17
CA SER A 138 4.76 16.79 -15.48
C SER A 138 3.87 18.03 -15.34
N HIS A 139 2.84 17.97 -14.50
CA HIS A 139 1.94 19.10 -14.23
C HIS A 139 2.69 20.27 -13.59
N MET A 140 3.51 20.00 -12.59
CA MET A 140 4.35 21.02 -11.95
C MET A 140 5.36 21.62 -12.94
N ALA A 141 5.91 20.84 -13.86
CA ALA A 141 6.81 21.36 -14.89
C ALA A 141 6.10 22.35 -15.84
N ILE A 142 4.81 22.13 -16.15
CA ILE A 142 4.00 23.10 -16.91
C ILE A 142 3.87 24.41 -16.12
N HIS A 143 3.59 24.33 -14.83
CA HIS A 143 3.53 25.50 -13.95
C HIS A 143 4.85 26.27 -13.91
N LEU A 144 5.98 25.57 -13.75
CA LEU A 144 7.32 26.17 -13.81
C LEU A 144 7.58 26.88 -15.16
N ASN A 145 7.27 26.20 -16.27
CA ASN A 145 7.47 26.74 -17.61
C ASN A 145 6.58 27.95 -17.93
N SER A 146 5.51 28.18 -17.15
CA SER A 146 4.68 29.39 -17.26
C SER A 146 5.26 30.61 -16.53
N GLY A 147 6.46 30.50 -15.95
CA GLY A 147 7.18 31.59 -15.28
C GLY A 147 6.99 31.67 -13.77
N HIS A 148 6.49 30.61 -13.13
CA HIS A 148 6.27 30.55 -11.69
C HIS A 148 7.37 29.74 -10.99
N ASP A 149 7.77 30.14 -9.79
CA ASP A 149 8.77 29.42 -9.00
C ASP A 149 8.17 28.21 -8.27
N ILE A 150 8.99 27.17 -8.05
CA ILE A 150 8.62 25.97 -7.29
C ILE A 150 9.75 25.60 -6.31
N GLU A 151 10.17 26.56 -5.49
CA GLU A 151 11.28 26.39 -4.55
C GLU A 151 10.83 26.02 -3.13
N SER A 152 9.59 26.35 -2.78
CA SER A 152 8.99 26.08 -1.48
C SER A 152 7.88 25.04 -1.54
N ALA A 153 7.55 24.46 -0.37
CA ALA A 153 6.45 23.50 -0.27
C ALA A 153 5.07 24.12 -0.55
N SER A 154 4.87 25.41 -0.25
CA SER A 154 3.61 26.09 -0.60
C SER A 154 3.50 26.31 -2.11
N GLN A 155 4.59 26.73 -2.76
CA GLN A 155 4.64 26.87 -4.22
C GLN A 155 4.44 25.52 -4.92
N MET A 156 4.98 24.44 -4.36
CA MET A 156 4.72 23.08 -4.86
C MET A 156 3.24 22.69 -4.75
N GLN A 157 2.59 22.98 -3.62
CA GLN A 157 1.15 22.76 -3.50
C GLN A 157 0.37 23.58 -4.53
N GLU A 158 0.68 24.86 -4.67
CA GLU A 158 0.04 25.76 -5.64
C GLU A 158 0.23 25.24 -7.07
N ALA A 159 1.44 24.79 -7.43
CA ALA A 159 1.72 24.21 -8.73
C ALA A 159 0.85 22.97 -9.00
N ILE A 160 0.66 22.09 -8.01
CA ILE A 160 -0.19 20.89 -8.14
C ILE A 160 -1.66 21.27 -8.31
N GLU A 161 -2.13 22.31 -7.63
CA GLU A 161 -3.52 22.77 -7.67
C GLU A 161 -3.82 23.74 -8.83
N SER A 162 -2.77 24.21 -9.53
CA SER A 162 -2.89 25.13 -10.67
C SER A 162 -3.57 24.49 -11.89
N PHE A 163 -4.10 25.32 -12.79
CA PHE A 163 -4.76 24.90 -14.04
C PHE A 163 -5.93 23.90 -13.87
N GLY A 164 -6.63 23.96 -12.74
CA GLY A 164 -7.71 23.02 -12.41
C GLY A 164 -7.25 21.74 -11.71
N GLY A 165 -5.94 21.64 -11.41
CA GLY A 165 -5.33 20.54 -10.69
C GLY A 165 -5.11 19.27 -11.52
N VAL A 166 -4.46 18.28 -10.89
CA VAL A 166 -4.33 16.94 -11.46
C VAL A 166 -5.53 16.09 -11.02
N PRO A 167 -6.29 15.46 -11.95
CA PRO A 167 -7.44 14.63 -11.59
C PRO A 167 -7.09 13.55 -10.57
N GLY A 168 -7.86 13.45 -9.49
CA GLY A 168 -7.63 12.45 -8.43
C GLY A 168 -6.50 12.78 -7.45
N VAL A 169 -5.81 13.91 -7.61
CA VAL A 169 -4.73 14.35 -6.72
C VAL A 169 -5.19 15.51 -5.85
N LYS A 170 -4.87 15.42 -4.55
CA LYS A 170 -4.99 16.54 -3.62
C LYS A 170 -3.66 16.77 -2.93
N ALA A 171 -3.12 17.97 -3.05
CA ALA A 171 -1.93 18.39 -2.31
C ALA A 171 -2.35 19.12 -1.04
N VAL A 172 -1.64 18.88 0.07
CA VAL A 172 -1.86 19.55 1.35
C VAL A 172 -0.52 19.85 1.99
N LEU A 173 -0.26 21.12 2.31
CA LEU A 173 0.90 21.51 3.09
C LEU A 173 0.77 21.02 4.54
N CYS A 174 1.73 20.21 4.98
CA CYS A 174 1.81 19.70 6.34
C CYS A 174 2.89 20.44 7.14
N ARG A 175 2.57 20.75 8.41
CA ARG A 175 3.55 21.27 9.36
C ARG A 175 4.23 20.11 10.10
N PRO A 176 5.49 20.28 10.53
CA PRO A 176 6.13 19.31 11.40
C PRO A 176 5.30 19.08 12.67
N PRO A 177 5.33 17.87 13.25
CA PRO A 177 4.66 17.61 14.51
C PRO A 177 5.29 18.47 15.60
N LEU A 178 4.45 19.05 16.47
CA LEU A 178 4.89 19.91 17.58
C LEU A 178 5.64 19.12 18.67
N SER A 179 5.41 17.80 18.72
CA SER A 179 6.03 16.87 19.66
C SER A 179 6.89 15.84 18.91
N SER A 180 8.04 15.48 19.48
CA SER A 180 8.83 14.34 19.02
C SER A 180 8.13 13.04 19.43
N ILE A 181 8.07 12.08 18.50
CA ILE A 181 7.51 10.75 18.76
C ILE A 181 8.38 10.09 19.84
N LYS A 182 7.85 9.96 21.05
CA LYS A 182 8.63 9.66 22.26
C LYS A 182 9.22 8.24 22.29
N LYS A 183 8.68 7.29 21.52
CA LYS A 183 9.23 5.92 21.38
C LYS A 183 9.03 5.34 19.98
N PRO A 184 10.09 4.81 19.33
CA PRO A 184 9.93 4.04 18.10
C PRO A 184 9.23 2.70 18.41
N LEU A 185 8.13 2.43 17.71
CA LEU A 185 7.44 1.13 17.79
C LEU A 185 8.32 0.06 17.12
N LYS A 186 8.73 -0.95 17.88
CA LYS A 186 9.51 -2.08 17.35
C LYS A 186 8.57 -3.18 16.84
N TRP A 187 8.79 -3.60 15.60
CA TRP A 187 8.15 -4.79 15.03
C TRP A 187 9.21 -5.61 14.32
N ASP A 188 9.60 -6.72 14.93
CA ASP A 188 10.59 -7.62 14.38
C ASP A 188 10.07 -8.26 13.07
N GLY A 189 10.82 -8.04 11.99
CA GLY A 189 10.49 -8.52 10.64
C GLY A 189 9.53 -7.65 9.83
N VAL A 190 9.28 -6.40 10.24
CA VAL A 190 8.43 -5.45 9.49
C VAL A 190 8.93 -5.19 8.06
N SER A 191 10.24 -5.25 7.83
CA SER A 191 10.86 -5.12 6.50
C SER A 191 10.44 -6.20 5.51
N PHE A 192 9.87 -7.31 5.99
CA PHE A 192 9.38 -8.38 5.13
C PHE A 192 7.88 -8.35 4.93
N VAL A 193 7.16 -7.38 5.51
CA VAL A 193 5.71 -7.24 5.36
C VAL A 193 5.43 -6.54 4.04
N ASN A 194 4.62 -7.17 3.18
CA ASN A 194 4.24 -6.65 1.88
C ASN A 194 2.73 -6.40 1.77
N ASN A 195 1.91 -7.23 2.42
CA ASN A 195 0.47 -7.03 2.48
C ASN A 195 0.02 -7.00 3.93
N VAL A 196 -0.86 -6.07 4.27
CA VAL A 196 -1.45 -5.90 5.59
C VAL A 196 -2.95 -5.83 5.44
N GLN A 197 -3.66 -6.70 6.15
CA GLN A 197 -5.11 -6.66 6.31
C GLN A 197 -5.43 -6.27 7.75
N TYR A 198 -6.29 -5.29 7.90
CA TYR A 198 -6.69 -4.74 9.19
C TYR A 198 -7.99 -5.37 9.65
N GLY A 199 -8.05 -5.74 10.93
CA GLY A 199 -9.24 -6.28 11.57
C GLY A 199 -9.42 -5.69 12.97
N GLU A 200 -10.56 -6.00 13.58
CA GLU A 200 -10.92 -5.44 14.89
C GLU A 200 -9.98 -5.90 16.02
N GLU A 201 -9.51 -7.15 15.97
CA GLU A 201 -8.64 -7.73 17.02
C GLU A 201 -7.14 -7.62 16.73
N GLY A 202 -6.76 -7.30 15.49
CA GLY A 202 -5.36 -7.19 15.10
C GLY A 202 -5.15 -7.00 13.60
N VAL A 203 -3.90 -7.17 13.18
CA VAL A 203 -3.52 -7.17 11.77
C VAL A 203 -3.10 -8.56 11.31
N ARG A 204 -3.46 -8.91 10.08
CA ARG A 204 -2.92 -10.07 9.38
C ARG A 204 -1.97 -9.60 8.31
N VAL A 205 -0.77 -10.18 8.27
CA VAL A 205 0.28 -9.77 7.33
C VAL A 205 0.83 -10.92 6.50
N TRP A 206 1.31 -10.58 5.31
CA TRP A 206 1.96 -11.51 4.39
C TRP A 206 3.26 -10.92 3.85
N ARG A 207 4.16 -11.82 3.46
CA ARG A 207 5.43 -11.47 2.80
C ARG A 207 5.27 -11.13 1.33
N SER A 208 4.27 -11.71 0.68
CA SER A 208 3.96 -11.41 -0.71
C SER A 208 2.58 -11.91 -1.11
N TYR A 209 1.90 -11.12 -1.94
CA TYR A 209 0.63 -11.40 -2.61
C TYR A 209 -0.43 -12.17 -1.81
N LYS A 210 -0.53 -11.94 -0.50
CA LYS A 210 -1.45 -12.65 0.40
C LYS A 210 -1.35 -14.19 0.34
N ILE A 211 -0.18 -14.73 0.01
CA ILE A 211 -0.01 -16.17 -0.19
C ILE A 211 0.09 -16.91 1.14
N GLY A 212 -0.70 -17.98 1.27
CA GLY A 212 -0.80 -18.77 2.49
C GLY A 212 -1.65 -18.10 3.57
N ARG A 213 -1.61 -18.66 4.79
CA ARG A 213 -2.50 -18.25 5.89
C ARG A 213 -2.24 -16.85 6.43
N GLY A 214 -1.07 -16.27 6.14
CA GLY A 214 -0.62 -15.01 6.74
C GLY A 214 -0.30 -15.15 8.23
N LYS A 215 0.43 -14.17 8.77
CA LYS A 215 0.75 -14.08 10.20
C LYS A 215 -0.22 -13.10 10.85
N PHE A 216 -0.98 -13.58 11.83
CA PHE A 216 -1.82 -12.71 12.65
C PHE A 216 -1.03 -12.10 13.81
N ILE A 217 -1.24 -10.82 14.07
CA ILE A 217 -0.60 -10.06 15.15
C ILE A 217 -1.70 -9.26 15.87
N PRO A 218 -2.03 -9.60 17.13
CA PRO A 218 -3.07 -8.90 17.87
C PRO A 218 -2.65 -7.48 18.22
N TRP A 219 -3.62 -6.57 18.33
CA TRP A 219 -3.37 -5.17 18.68
C TRP A 219 -2.63 -5.00 20.01
N SER A 220 -2.83 -5.90 20.96
CA SER A 220 -2.14 -5.93 22.26
C SER A 220 -0.61 -6.01 22.16
N LYS A 221 -0.06 -6.44 21.00
CA LYS A 221 1.40 -6.44 20.77
C LYS A 221 1.98 -5.10 20.36
N PHE A 222 1.13 -4.14 19.99
CA PHE A 222 1.55 -2.80 19.64
C PHE A 222 1.13 -1.86 20.77
N PRO A 223 2.07 -1.31 21.56
CA PRO A 223 1.76 -0.22 22.49
C PRO A 223 1.31 0.99 21.66
N VAL A 224 0.00 1.13 21.48
CA VAL A 224 -0.59 2.30 20.85
C VAL A 224 -0.49 3.45 21.86
N PRO A 225 -0.01 4.65 21.48
CA PRO A 225 -0.08 5.81 22.36
C PRO A 225 -1.53 6.09 22.75
N ASP A 226 -1.77 6.47 24.00
CA ASP A 226 -3.08 6.92 24.46
C ASP A 226 -3.57 8.12 23.63
N GLN A 227 -4.90 8.29 23.57
CA GLN A 227 -5.57 9.35 22.79
C GLN A 227 -5.10 10.77 23.13
N ASP A 228 -4.46 10.96 24.29
CA ASP A 228 -3.96 12.25 24.78
C ASP A 228 -2.55 12.62 24.28
N GLU A 229 -1.88 11.76 23.49
CA GLU A 229 -0.52 12.01 22.97
C GLU A 229 -0.46 12.30 21.45
N VAL A 230 -1.59 12.56 20.78
CA VAL A 230 -1.66 12.90 19.34
C VAL A 230 -2.11 14.33 19.10
#